data_AF-A0A4U8USF6-F1
#
_entry.id   AF-A0A4U8USF6-F1
#
_cell.length_a   1.000
_cell.length_b   1.000
_cell.length_c   1.000
_cell.angle_alpha   90.00
_cell.angle_beta   90.00
_cell.angle_gamma   90.00
#
_symmetry.space_group_name_H-M   'P 1'
#
loop_
_entity.id
_entity.type
_entity.pdbx_description
1 polymer ?
#
loop_
_entity_poly.entity_id
_entity_poly.type
_entity_poly.pdbx_seq_one_letter_code
_entity_poly.pdbx_strand_id
1 'polypeptide(L)'
;MLDNDYYFYIAFENSVCKDYITEKLWNQGYQRNIIPIVLKRSIVEPYVPPKSFVAVDDYATLEDLATELFRIMNDKALYVSYFEWRRSYKVIFLDGEVHDTLERPWGFCQLCRLAHQEPRPKLVMGDFNESWKESCEKDGELVFRFLKTTNPRQSIRNYQALRLKAKIVESALKIT
;
A
#
# COMPACT_ATOMS: atom_id res chain seq x y z
N MET A 1 -5.30 -13.17 -15.15
CA MET A 1 -4.71 -11.90 -15.59
C MET A 1 -3.83 -11.27 -14.52
N LEU A 2 -4.30 -11.01 -13.29
CA LEU A 2 -3.38 -10.61 -12.20
C LEU A 2 -2.99 -11.81 -11.32
N ASP A 3 -3.99 -12.54 -10.81
CA ASP A 3 -3.82 -13.61 -9.83
C ASP A 3 -3.02 -14.84 -10.29
N ASN A 4 -2.89 -15.04 -11.59
CA ASN A 4 -2.28 -16.24 -12.17
C ASN A 4 -0.98 -15.96 -12.92
N ASP A 5 -0.71 -14.68 -13.23
CA ASP A 5 0.34 -14.30 -14.19
C ASP A 5 1.43 -13.46 -13.53
N TYR A 6 1.19 -12.92 -12.33
CA TYR A 6 2.11 -12.02 -11.63
C TYR A 6 2.23 -12.37 -10.14
N TYR A 7 3.48 -12.36 -9.64
CA TYR A 7 3.77 -12.53 -8.22
C TYR A 7 3.52 -11.26 -7.40
N PHE A 8 3.69 -10.09 -8.04
CA PHE A 8 3.67 -8.78 -7.39
C PHE A 8 2.77 -7.77 -8.10
N TYR A 9 2.16 -6.88 -7.31
CA TYR A 9 1.40 -5.75 -7.80
C TYR A 9 1.94 -4.43 -7.24
N ILE A 10 2.26 -3.46 -8.08
CA ILE A 10 2.77 -2.16 -7.62
C ILE A 10 1.63 -1.24 -7.19
N ALA A 11 1.29 -1.30 -5.90
CA ALA A 11 0.25 -0.54 -5.21
C ALA A 11 0.74 0.85 -4.75
N PHE A 12 1.38 1.62 -5.63
CA PHE A 12 1.83 2.96 -5.29
C PHE A 12 0.67 3.95 -5.25
N GLU A 13 0.60 4.70 -4.16
CA GLU A 13 -0.25 5.88 -4.08
C GLU A 13 0.33 7.07 -4.81
N ASN A 14 -0.54 8.02 -5.13
CA ASN A 14 -0.16 9.23 -5.85
C ASN A 14 0.71 10.17 -5.01
N SER A 15 0.65 10.02 -3.69
CA SER A 15 1.41 10.81 -2.72
C SER A 15 1.72 9.95 -1.50
N VAL A 16 2.86 10.22 -0.84
CA VAL A 16 3.24 9.55 0.40
C VAL A 16 2.73 10.40 1.56
N CYS A 17 1.55 10.09 2.07
CA CYS A 17 0.92 10.82 3.16
C CYS A 17 0.49 9.85 4.25
N LYS A 18 0.51 10.33 5.50
CA LYS A 18 -0.06 9.59 6.62
C LYS A 18 -1.52 9.23 6.30
N ASP A 19 -1.90 8.00 6.60
CA ASP A 19 -3.27 7.48 6.47
C ASP A 19 -3.84 7.44 5.03
N TYR A 20 -3.07 7.83 4.02
CA TYR A 20 -3.50 7.77 2.62
C TYR A 20 -3.20 6.39 2.00
N ILE A 21 -4.13 5.46 2.18
CA ILE A 21 -4.09 4.09 1.64
C ILE A 21 -5.43 3.81 0.95
N THR A 22 -5.40 3.45 -0.32
CA THR A 22 -6.60 3.40 -1.18
C THR A 22 -6.85 2.00 -1.76
N GLU A 23 -7.74 1.93 -2.76
CA GLU A 23 -8.14 0.71 -3.46
C GLU A 23 -6.97 -0.08 -4.06
N LYS A 24 -5.83 0.58 -4.31
CA LYS A 24 -4.65 -0.05 -4.90
C LYS A 24 -4.10 -1.15 -3.99
N LEU A 25 -4.03 -0.87 -2.69
CA LEU A 25 -3.59 -1.88 -1.72
C LEU A 25 -4.71 -2.88 -1.42
N TRP A 26 -5.91 -2.37 -1.13
CA TRP A 26 -7.00 -3.19 -0.64
C TRP A 26 -7.63 -4.06 -1.74
N ASN A 27 -8.06 -3.47 -2.86
CA ASN A 27 -8.77 -4.17 -3.94
C ASN A 27 -7.79 -4.94 -4.82
N GLN A 28 -6.72 -4.28 -5.29
CA GLN A 28 -5.82 -4.90 -6.25
C GLN A 28 -4.71 -5.73 -5.58
N GLY A 29 -4.30 -5.38 -4.36
CA GLY A 29 -3.38 -6.19 -3.56
C GLY A 29 -4.10 -7.31 -2.81
N TYR A 30 -4.83 -6.98 -1.75
CA TYR A 30 -5.27 -7.99 -0.78
C TYR A 30 -6.49 -8.81 -1.16
N GLN A 31 -7.37 -8.36 -2.08
CA GLN A 31 -8.42 -9.26 -2.60
C GLN A 31 -7.88 -10.32 -3.57
N ARG A 32 -6.63 -10.15 -4.02
CA ARG A 32 -5.97 -10.98 -5.03
C ARG A 32 -4.91 -11.88 -4.42
N ASN A 33 -4.49 -12.93 -5.12
CA ASN A 33 -3.40 -13.80 -4.68
C ASN A 33 -2.05 -13.24 -5.16
N ILE A 34 -1.76 -12.00 -4.78
CA ILE A 34 -0.60 -11.25 -5.24
C ILE A 34 0.01 -10.46 -4.09
N ILE A 35 1.35 -10.29 -4.09
CA ILE A 35 2.03 -9.52 -3.03
C ILE A 35 2.07 -8.05 -3.45
N PRO A 36 1.44 -7.13 -2.69
CA PRO A 36 1.51 -5.70 -3.01
C PRO A 36 2.89 -5.12 -2.68
N ILE A 37 3.39 -4.27 -3.58
CA ILE A 37 4.58 -3.44 -3.40
C ILE A 37 4.12 -1.99 -3.18
N VAL A 38 4.49 -1.41 -2.04
CA VAL A 38 4.11 -0.05 -1.63
C VAL A 38 5.35 0.86 -1.58
N LEU A 39 5.14 2.17 -1.56
CA LEU A 39 6.26 3.11 -1.51
C LEU A 39 6.93 3.15 -0.13
N LYS A 40 6.14 3.26 0.95
CA LYS A 40 6.63 3.55 2.30
C LYS A 40 6.04 2.64 3.36
N ARG A 41 6.88 1.90 4.09
CA ARG A 41 6.46 0.96 5.14
C ARG A 41 5.65 1.63 6.23
N SER A 42 6.14 2.75 6.77
CA SER A 42 5.55 3.42 7.94
C SER A 42 4.13 3.94 7.69
N ILE A 43 3.72 4.10 6.43
CA ILE A 43 2.36 4.51 6.07
C ILE A 43 1.41 3.31 6.17
N VAL A 44 1.86 2.13 5.73
CA VAL A 44 1.00 0.95 5.51
C VAL A 44 1.00 0.00 6.70
N GLU A 45 2.17 -0.26 7.29
CA GLU A 45 2.38 -1.24 8.35
C GLU A 45 1.41 -1.13 9.55
N PRO A 46 1.02 0.07 10.02
CA PRO A 46 0.07 0.19 11.14
C PRO A 46 -1.33 -0.38 10.86
N TYR A 47 -1.69 -0.53 9.58
CA TYR A 47 -3.06 -0.84 9.15
C TYR A 47 -3.24 -2.26 8.62
N VAL A 48 -2.14 -3.01 8.47
CA VAL A 48 -2.16 -4.29 7.77
C VAL A 48 -1.46 -5.37 8.60
N PRO A 49 -1.77 -6.66 8.37
CA PRO A 49 -1.04 -7.73 9.04
C PRO A 49 0.47 -7.66 8.75
N PRO A 50 1.32 -8.07 9.70
CA PRO A 50 2.76 -8.13 9.46
C PRO A 50 3.06 -9.09 8.29
N LYS A 51 4.12 -8.80 7.53
CA LYS A 51 4.59 -9.63 6.42
C LYS A 51 3.53 -9.87 5.32
N SER A 52 2.65 -8.90 5.05
CA SER A 52 1.66 -9.00 3.96
C SER A 52 2.03 -8.23 2.69
N PHE A 53 3.12 -7.45 2.70
CA PHE A 53 3.52 -6.56 1.60
C PHE A 53 5.03 -6.32 1.58
N VAL A 54 5.53 -5.76 0.48
CA VAL A 54 6.92 -5.28 0.34
C VAL A 54 6.92 -3.76 0.24
N ALA A 55 7.80 -3.08 0.98
CA ALA A 55 7.95 -1.63 0.88
C ALA A 55 9.24 -1.28 0.14
N VAL A 56 9.18 -0.33 -0.80
CA VAL A 56 10.36 0.09 -1.57
C VAL A 56 11.39 0.77 -0.68
N ASP A 57 10.96 1.52 0.33
CA ASP A 57 11.84 2.24 1.24
C ASP A 57 12.61 1.38 2.25
N ASP A 58 12.32 0.07 2.32
CA ASP A 58 13.10 -0.91 3.10
C ASP A 58 14.49 -1.16 2.48
N TYR A 59 14.69 -0.81 1.21
CA TYR A 59 15.88 -1.12 0.44
C TYR A 59 16.70 0.14 0.14
N ALA A 60 18.03 -0.01 0.15
CA ALA A 60 18.94 1.09 -0.16
C ALA A 60 18.90 1.46 -1.65
N THR A 61 18.74 0.46 -2.52
CA THR A 61 18.71 0.64 -3.98
C THR A 61 17.58 -0.16 -4.63
N LEU A 62 17.29 0.15 -5.90
CA LEU A 62 16.29 -0.62 -6.66
C LEU A 62 16.81 -2.00 -7.05
N GLU A 63 18.13 -2.16 -7.11
CA GLU A 63 18.81 -3.44 -7.31
C GLU A 63 18.65 -4.36 -6.09
N ASP A 64 18.73 -3.82 -4.87
CA ASP A 64 18.48 -4.58 -3.65
C ASP A 64 17.02 -5.05 -3.58
N LEU A 65 16.08 -4.14 -3.89
CA LEU A 65 14.66 -4.48 -4.00
C LEU A 65 14.45 -5.59 -5.04
N ALA A 66 15.01 -5.43 -6.24
CA ALA A 66 14.88 -6.40 -7.31
C ALA A 66 15.45 -7.78 -6.91
N THR A 67 16.57 -7.80 -6.17
CA THR A 67 17.19 -9.03 -5.66
C THR A 67 16.28 -9.75 -4.68
N GLU A 68 15.66 -9.02 -3.75
CA GLU A 68 14.72 -9.63 -2.80
C GLU A 68 13.43 -10.09 -3.49
N LEU A 69 12.90 -9.32 -4.46
CA LEU A 69 11.74 -9.77 -5.26
C LEU A 69 12.06 -11.06 -6.01
N PHE A 70 13.26 -11.18 -6.60
CA PHE A 70 13.70 -12.41 -7.27
C PHE A 70 13.83 -13.58 -6.30
N ARG A 71 14.35 -13.35 -5.09
CA ARG A 71 14.42 -14.38 -4.04
C ARG A 71 13.02 -14.83 -3.61
N ILE A 72 12.10 -13.90 -3.38
CA ILE A 72 10.71 -14.19 -3.02
C ILE A 72 10.04 -15.03 -4.12
N MET A 73 10.26 -14.71 -5.40
CA MET A 73 9.70 -15.48 -6.53
C MET A 73 10.24 -16.92 -6.62
N ASN A 74 11.53 -17.12 -6.32
CA ASN A 74 12.18 -18.43 -6.48
C ASN A 74 12.08 -19.32 -5.24
N ASP A 75 11.79 -18.76 -4.06
CA ASP A 75 11.51 -19.52 -2.85
C ASP A 75 10.00 -19.61 -2.61
N LYS A 76 9.42 -20.75 -2.98
CA LYS A 76 7.99 -21.01 -2.83
C LYS A 76 7.52 -20.89 -1.37
N ALA A 77 8.33 -21.32 -0.41
CA ALA A 77 7.97 -21.25 1.01
C ALA A 77 7.95 -19.79 1.47
N LEU A 78 8.94 -18.99 1.04
CA LEU A 78 8.97 -17.57 1.30
C LEU A 78 7.77 -16.86 0.66
N TYR A 79 7.48 -17.11 -0.62
CA TYR A 79 6.32 -16.52 -1.30
C TYR A 79 5.01 -16.81 -0.56
N VAL A 80 4.74 -18.09 -0.25
CA VAL A 80 3.54 -18.50 0.48
C VAL A 80 3.45 -17.84 1.86
N SER A 81 4.59 -17.60 2.51
CA SER A 81 4.62 -16.96 3.83
C SER A 81 4.07 -15.53 3.85
N TYR A 82 4.00 -14.83 2.71
CA TYR A 82 3.36 -13.52 2.60
C TYR A 82 1.82 -13.58 2.60
N PHE A 83 1.23 -14.78 2.53
CA PHE A 83 -0.22 -14.99 2.53
C PHE A 83 -0.72 -15.64 3.83
N GLU A 84 0.18 -15.98 4.76
CA GLU A 84 -0.16 -16.63 6.04
C GLU A 84 -1.11 -15.80 6.90
N TRP A 85 -1.08 -14.47 6.77
CA TRP A 85 -2.01 -13.58 7.45
C TRP A 85 -3.48 -13.91 7.15
N ARG A 86 -3.80 -14.49 5.98
CA ARG A 86 -5.17 -14.86 5.60
C ARG A 86 -5.80 -15.92 6.51
N ARG A 87 -4.99 -16.62 7.31
CA ARG A 87 -5.48 -17.56 8.31
C ARG A 87 -6.15 -16.87 9.50
N SER A 88 -5.74 -15.64 9.80
CA SER A 88 -6.17 -14.89 10.99
C SER A 88 -6.90 -13.61 10.66
N TYR A 89 -6.75 -13.08 9.44
CA TYR A 89 -7.35 -11.83 9.01
C TYR A 89 -8.12 -12.01 7.69
N LYS A 90 -9.17 -11.21 7.54
CA LYS A 90 -9.97 -11.14 6.32
C LYS A 90 -10.06 -9.68 5.88
N VAL A 91 -9.95 -9.45 4.58
CA VAL A 91 -10.21 -8.14 3.98
C VAL A 91 -11.71 -8.00 3.81
N ILE A 92 -12.27 -6.92 4.34
CA ILE A 92 -13.70 -6.61 4.30
C ILE A 92 -13.90 -5.35 3.46
N PHE A 93 -14.87 -5.39 2.56
CA PHE A 93 -15.13 -4.31 1.61
C PHE A 93 -16.50 -3.71 1.80
N LEU A 94 -16.51 -2.51 2.37
CA LEU A 94 -17.71 -1.72 2.58
C LEU A 94 -18.10 -1.00 1.28
N ASP A 95 -18.48 -1.74 0.24
CA ASP A 95 -18.93 -1.14 -1.04
C ASP A 95 -20.42 -0.73 -1.02
N GLY A 96 -21.15 -1.15 0.02
CA GLY A 96 -22.57 -0.83 0.20
C GLY A 96 -23.52 -1.68 -0.65
N GLU A 97 -23.00 -2.57 -1.51
CA GLU A 97 -23.78 -3.50 -2.33
C GLU A 97 -23.63 -4.94 -1.83
N VAL A 98 -22.43 -5.35 -1.45
CA VAL A 98 -22.08 -6.69 -0.96
C VAL A 98 -21.72 -6.61 0.52
N HIS A 99 -22.72 -6.84 1.36
CA HIS A 99 -22.54 -6.77 2.80
C HIS A 99 -21.97 -8.07 3.38
N ASP A 100 -20.73 -8.04 3.86
CA ASP A 100 -20.19 -9.14 4.65
C ASP A 100 -20.93 -9.25 6.00
N THR A 101 -21.08 -10.48 6.49
CA THR A 101 -21.61 -10.76 7.83
C THR A 101 -20.88 -10.00 8.94
N LEU A 102 -19.58 -9.74 8.75
CA LEU A 102 -18.75 -8.97 9.69
C LEU A 102 -19.05 -7.46 9.68
N GLU A 103 -19.75 -6.96 8.67
CA GLU A 103 -20.12 -5.53 8.55
C GLU A 103 -21.41 -5.19 9.29
N ARG A 104 -22.04 -6.17 9.97
CA ARG A 104 -23.29 -5.92 10.67
C ARG A 104 -23.04 -5.22 12.01
N PRO A 105 -23.74 -4.10 12.30
CA PRO A 105 -24.80 -3.46 11.50
C PRO A 105 -24.27 -2.54 10.39
N TRP A 106 -24.95 -2.53 9.24
CA TRP A 106 -24.50 -1.84 8.01
C TRP A 106 -24.66 -0.33 8.04
N GLY A 107 -23.76 0.42 7.39
CA GLY A 107 -23.93 1.83 7.01
C GLY A 107 -24.69 2.69 8.02
N PHE A 108 -25.91 3.11 7.67
CA PHE A 108 -26.78 3.92 8.54
C PHE A 108 -27.13 3.25 9.87
N CYS A 109 -27.23 1.93 9.94
CA CYS A 109 -27.42 1.21 11.20
C CYS A 109 -26.15 1.25 12.08
N GLN A 110 -24.94 1.24 11.48
CA GLN A 110 -23.70 1.47 12.23
C GLN A 110 -23.63 2.89 12.76
N LEU A 111 -23.97 3.86 11.91
CA LEU A 111 -24.06 5.27 12.30
C LEU A 111 -25.09 5.46 13.42
N CYS A 112 -26.27 4.85 13.30
CA CYS A 112 -27.32 4.86 14.32
C CYS A 112 -26.81 4.25 15.63
N ARG A 113 -26.17 3.07 15.57
CA ARG A 113 -25.54 2.43 16.74
C ARG A 113 -24.51 3.34 17.42
N LEU A 114 -23.62 3.97 16.66
CA LEU A 114 -22.60 4.89 17.18
C LEU A 114 -23.24 6.15 17.77
N ALA A 115 -24.30 6.69 17.14
CA ALA A 115 -25.02 7.86 17.62
C ALA A 115 -25.74 7.59 18.96
N HIS A 116 -26.22 6.35 19.17
CA HIS A 116 -26.89 5.91 20.39
C HIS A 116 -25.98 5.23 21.42
N GLN A 117 -24.66 5.16 21.19
CA GLN A 117 -23.72 4.57 22.14
C GLN A 117 -23.53 5.50 23.36
N GLU A 118 -23.57 4.94 24.57
CA GLU A 118 -23.36 5.66 25.82
C GLU A 118 -22.18 5.05 26.62
N PRO A 119 -21.11 5.81 26.91
CA PRO A 119 -20.87 7.18 26.45
C PRO A 119 -20.53 7.22 24.96
N ARG A 120 -20.97 8.28 24.26
CA ARG A 120 -20.67 8.45 22.84
C ARG A 120 -19.17 8.70 22.64
N PRO A 121 -18.46 7.88 21.84
CA PRO A 121 -17.06 8.13 21.53
C PRO A 121 -16.95 9.46 20.75
N LYS A 122 -16.08 10.36 21.20
CA LYS A 122 -15.76 11.61 20.51
C LYS A 122 -14.41 11.43 19.81
N LEU A 123 -14.45 11.33 18.49
CA LEU A 123 -13.26 11.42 17.64
C LEU A 123 -13.19 12.84 17.09
N VAL A 124 -12.22 13.61 17.60
CA VAL A 124 -11.93 14.96 17.11
C VAL A 124 -10.57 14.88 16.43
N MET A 125 -10.55 15.07 15.11
CA MET A 125 -9.29 15.37 14.44
C MET A 125 -8.81 16.72 14.95
N GLY A 126 -7.52 16.82 15.26
CA GLY A 126 -6.90 18.07 15.68
C GLY A 126 -6.84 19.07 14.52
N ASP A 127 -5.73 19.78 14.38
CA ASP A 127 -5.54 20.63 13.21
C ASP A 127 -5.54 19.76 11.93
N PHE A 128 -6.47 20.03 11.02
CA PHE A 128 -6.59 19.30 9.75
C PHE A 128 -5.37 19.52 8.84
N ASN A 129 -4.79 20.72 8.87
CA ASN A 129 -3.60 21.03 8.11
C ASN A 129 -2.41 20.19 8.61
N GLU A 130 -2.20 20.11 9.92
CA GLU A 130 -1.17 19.24 10.51
C GLU A 130 -1.46 17.75 10.25
N SER A 131 -2.71 17.34 10.45
CA SER A 131 -3.12 15.93 10.38
C SER A 131 -3.13 15.37 8.96
N TRP A 132 -3.35 16.21 7.95
CA TRP A 132 -3.48 15.78 6.54
C TRP A 132 -2.45 16.43 5.64
N LYS A 133 -2.48 17.76 5.47
CA LYS A 133 -1.63 18.46 4.48
C LYS A 133 -0.14 18.35 4.78
N GLU A 134 0.24 18.53 6.04
CA GLU A 134 1.64 18.49 6.49
C GLU A 134 2.11 17.07 6.81
N SER A 135 1.20 16.10 6.79
CA SER A 135 1.51 14.69 6.98
C SER A 135 2.17 14.06 5.74
N CYS A 136 2.09 14.73 4.60
CA CYS A 136 2.67 14.30 3.35
C CYS A 136 4.16 14.59 3.28
N GLU A 137 4.94 13.66 2.73
CA GLU A 137 6.29 13.96 2.29
C GLU A 137 6.28 15.06 1.23
N LYS A 138 7.43 15.74 1.07
CA LYS A 138 7.59 16.68 -0.04
C LYS A 138 7.42 15.92 -1.35
N ASP A 139 6.69 16.53 -2.28
CA ASP A 139 6.33 15.91 -3.55
C ASP A 139 7.56 15.30 -4.25
N GLY A 140 7.51 13.99 -4.44
CA GLY A 140 8.56 13.20 -5.09
C GLY A 140 9.82 12.93 -4.28
N GLU A 141 9.97 13.33 -3.01
CA GLU A 141 11.22 13.18 -2.23
C GLU A 141 11.75 11.74 -2.23
N LEU A 142 10.91 10.78 -1.83
CA LEU A 142 11.24 9.37 -1.86
C LEU A 142 11.55 8.86 -3.27
N VAL A 143 10.76 9.29 -4.26
CA VAL A 143 10.93 8.88 -5.65
C VAL A 143 12.23 9.41 -6.24
N PHE A 144 12.59 10.66 -5.95
CA PHE A 144 13.82 11.30 -6.40
C PHE A 144 15.06 10.62 -5.83
N ARG A 145 14.99 10.18 -4.57
CA ARG A 145 16.06 9.39 -3.94
C ARG A 145 16.40 8.15 -4.77
N PHE A 146 15.40 7.39 -5.18
CA PHE A 146 15.60 6.17 -5.98
C PHE A 146 15.92 6.45 -7.45
N LEU A 147 15.37 7.52 -8.04
CA LEU A 147 15.67 7.91 -9.42
C LEU A 147 17.02 8.62 -9.57
N LYS A 148 17.75 8.89 -8.48
CA LYS A 148 19.03 9.63 -8.45
C LYS A 148 18.98 10.93 -9.26
N THR A 149 17.81 11.58 -9.34
CA THR A 149 17.61 12.76 -10.19
C THR A 149 17.87 14.02 -9.37
N THR A 150 18.92 14.77 -9.70
CA THR A 150 19.38 15.94 -8.94
C THR A 150 18.67 17.26 -9.28
N ASN A 151 17.61 17.25 -10.11
CA ASN A 151 16.95 18.49 -10.55
C ASN A 151 15.41 18.39 -10.60
N PRO A 152 14.70 18.86 -9.55
CA PRO A 152 13.24 18.82 -9.46
C PRO A 152 12.52 19.70 -10.51
N ARG A 153 13.24 20.59 -11.20
CA ARG A 153 12.67 21.61 -12.07
C ARG A 153 12.48 21.18 -13.53
N GLN A 154 12.99 20.02 -13.95
CA GLN A 154 13.05 19.68 -15.38
C GLN A 154 12.64 18.25 -15.75
N SER A 155 11.94 17.54 -14.87
CA SER A 155 11.21 16.34 -15.26
C SER A 155 9.73 16.57 -15.05
N ILE A 156 8.93 16.24 -16.07
CA ILE A 156 7.48 16.38 -16.10
C ILE A 156 6.91 15.81 -14.78
N ARG A 157 6.42 16.71 -13.90
CA ARG A 157 5.95 16.36 -12.53
C ARG A 157 4.96 15.20 -12.52
N ASN A 158 4.23 15.01 -13.62
CA ASN A 158 3.10 14.10 -13.70
C ASN A 158 3.46 12.61 -13.90
N TYR A 159 4.73 12.23 -14.09
CA TYR A 159 5.10 10.84 -14.43
C TYR A 159 6.19 10.22 -13.56
N GLN A 160 6.56 10.81 -12.42
CA GLN A 160 7.71 10.32 -11.64
C GLN A 160 7.44 8.97 -10.98
N ALA A 161 6.26 8.76 -10.41
CA ALA A 161 5.85 7.45 -9.92
C ALA A 161 5.85 6.40 -11.05
N LEU A 162 5.41 6.78 -12.26
CA LEU A 162 5.44 5.88 -13.44
C LEU A 162 6.88 5.53 -13.85
N ARG A 163 7.81 6.50 -13.80
CA ARG A 163 9.24 6.26 -14.04
C ARG A 163 9.85 5.34 -13.00
N LEU A 164 9.48 5.49 -11.73
CA LEU A 164 9.94 4.59 -10.68
C LEU A 164 9.42 3.16 -10.91
N LYS A 165 8.14 3.00 -11.27
CA LYS A 165 7.58 1.70 -11.65
C LYS A 165 8.38 1.07 -12.80
N ALA A 166 8.68 1.83 -13.85
CA ALA A 166 9.49 1.36 -14.97
C ALA A 166 10.90 0.95 -14.52
N LYS A 167 11.56 1.75 -13.68
CA LYS A 167 12.90 1.45 -13.16
C LYS A 167 12.96 0.19 -12.30
N ILE A 168 11.93 -0.06 -11.49
CA ILE A 168 11.81 -1.31 -10.72
C ILE A 168 11.75 -2.52 -11.66
N VAL A 169 10.94 -2.43 -12.71
CA VAL A 169 10.84 -3.50 -13.73
C VAL A 169 12.18 -3.67 -14.46
N GLU A 170 12.83 -2.59 -14.87
CA GLU A 170 14.16 -2.64 -15.50
C GLU A 170 15.22 -3.29 -14.60
N SER A 171 15.23 -2.97 -13.30
CA SER A 171 16.15 -3.59 -12.34
C SER A 171 15.86 -5.07 -12.15
N ALA A 172 14.59 -5.47 -12.11
CA ALA A 172 14.19 -6.88 -12.03
C ALA A 172 14.63 -7.69 -13.27
N LEU A 173 14.50 -7.12 -14.47
CA LEU A 173 14.90 -7.76 -15.73
C LEU A 173 16.41 -7.95 -15.89
N LYS A 174 17.24 -7.31 -15.06
CA LYS A 174 18.70 -7.49 -15.08
C LYS A 174 19.18 -8.65 -14.20
N ILE A 175 18.31 -9.16 -13.33
CA ILE A 175 18.63 -10.25 -12.40
C ILE A 175 18.28 -11.62 -13.00
N THR A 176 17.36 -11.64 -13.98
CA THR A 176 17.01 -12.81 -14.80
C THR A 176 18.05 -13.08 -15.87
#